data_AF-A0A2A2S8K0-F1
#
_entry.id   AF-A0A2A2S8K0-F1
#
_cell.length_a   1.000
_cell.length_b   1.000
_cell.length_c   1.000
_cell.angle_alpha   90.00
_cell.angle_beta   90.00
_cell.angle_gamma   90.00
#
_symmetry.space_group_name_H-M   'P 1'
#
loop_
_entity.id
_entity.type
_entity.pdbx_description
1 polymer ?
#
loop_
_entity_poly.entity_id
_entity_poly.type
_entity_poly.pdbx_seq_one_letter_code
_entity_poly.pdbx_strand_id
1 'polypeptide(L)'
;MKPMTTVSEVINNLREKGYTEDFNLHENCLQCAGNQLQLHPEDFVVDKHYRFEGDSNPDDEAIVYAISSDKYKMKGVLVNGYGISADPVADEMIKALAEKPGTEQI
;
A
#
# COMPACT_ATOMS: atom_id res chain seq x y z
N MET A 1 19.33 -14.19 8.91
CA MET A 1 18.16 -13.46 8.35
C MET A 1 18.49 -11.98 8.41
N LYS A 2 18.49 -11.28 7.26
CA LYS A 2 18.73 -9.83 7.25
C LYS A 2 17.44 -9.14 7.73
N PRO A 3 17.50 -8.17 8.65
CA PRO A 3 16.34 -7.31 8.89
C PRO A 3 16.03 -6.61 7.57
N MET A 4 14.80 -6.67 7.09
CA MET A 4 14.38 -5.93 5.90
C MET A 4 14.34 -4.46 6.29
N THR A 5 15.44 -3.77 6.04
CA THR A 5 15.64 -2.40 6.51
C THR A 5 15.17 -1.36 5.50
N THR A 6 14.99 -1.75 4.24
CA THR A 6 14.69 -0.81 3.15
C THR A 6 13.38 -1.15 2.43
N VAL A 7 12.72 -0.11 1.92
CA VAL A 7 11.54 -0.20 1.05
C VAL A 7 11.78 -1.19 -0.10
N SER A 8 12.95 -1.11 -0.74
CA SER A 8 13.31 -1.99 -1.85
C SER A 8 13.40 -3.47 -1.45
N GLU A 9 13.87 -3.80 -0.24
CA GLU A 9 13.90 -5.19 0.22
C GLU A 9 12.50 -5.75 0.47
N VAL A 10 11.61 -4.96 1.09
CA VAL A 10 10.22 -5.38 1.30
C VAL A 10 9.49 -5.56 -0.03
N ILE A 11 9.65 -4.65 -0.98
CA ILE A 11 9.07 -4.79 -2.32
C ILE A 11 9.56 -6.07 -2.99
N ASN A 12 10.87 -6.34 -2.98
CA ASN A 12 11.39 -7.58 -3.55
C ASN A 12 10.80 -8.83 -2.88
N ASN A 13 10.67 -8.82 -1.55
CA ASN A 13 10.08 -9.96 -0.85
C ASN A 13 8.59 -10.14 -1.15
N LEU A 14 7.85 -9.04 -1.32
CA LEU A 14 6.44 -9.08 -1.73
C LEU A 14 6.31 -9.61 -3.16
N ARG A 15 7.22 -9.23 -4.08
CA ARG A 15 7.27 -9.79 -5.44
C ARG A 15 7.51 -11.28 -5.44
N GLU A 16 8.39 -11.80 -4.59
CA GLU A 16 8.59 -13.26 -4.42
C GLU A 16 7.33 -13.99 -3.90
N LYS A 17 6.46 -13.28 -3.16
CA LYS A 17 5.15 -13.78 -2.70
C LYS A 17 4.03 -13.66 -3.74
N GLY A 18 4.33 -13.10 -4.92
CA GLY A 18 3.38 -12.91 -6.02
C GLY A 18 2.72 -11.53 -6.07
N TYR A 19 3.16 -10.56 -5.24
CA TYR A 19 2.75 -9.16 -5.36
C TYR A 19 3.63 -8.48 -6.42
N THR A 20 3.32 -8.73 -7.70
CA THR A 20 4.13 -8.24 -8.83
C THR A 20 3.62 -6.94 -9.41
N GLU A 21 2.36 -6.60 -9.15
CA GLU A 21 1.74 -5.37 -9.63
C GLU A 21 2.17 -4.18 -8.78
N ASP A 22 2.21 -3.01 -9.40
CA ASP A 22 2.47 -1.74 -8.72
C ASP A 22 1.18 -0.90 -8.73
N PHE A 23 0.74 -0.52 -7.54
CA PHE A 23 -0.44 0.31 -7.34
C PHE A 23 -0.02 1.72 -6.96
N ASN A 24 -0.67 2.68 -7.59
CA ASN A 24 -0.51 4.08 -7.29
C ASN A 24 -1.80 4.59 -6.63
N LEU A 25 -1.65 5.36 -5.57
CA LEU A 25 -2.77 5.99 -4.89
C LEU A 25 -3.30 7.14 -5.76
N HIS A 26 -4.60 7.14 -5.99
CA HIS A 26 -5.31 8.23 -6.65
C HIS A 26 -6.40 8.74 -5.71
N GLU A 27 -6.96 9.93 -6.00
CA GLU A 27 -7.98 10.60 -5.18
C GLU A 27 -9.11 9.67 -4.67
N ASN A 28 -9.61 8.73 -5.47
CA ASN A 28 -10.74 7.86 -5.09
C ASN A 28 -10.52 6.35 -5.35
N CYS A 29 -9.35 5.94 -5.84
CA CYS A 29 -9.07 4.53 -6.17
C CYS A 29 -7.57 4.27 -6.26
N LEU A 30 -7.17 3.00 -6.29
CA LEU A 30 -5.81 2.59 -6.65
C LEU A 30 -5.73 2.31 -8.13
N GLN A 31 -4.79 2.95 -8.81
CA GLN A 31 -4.53 2.66 -10.22
C GLN A 31 -3.38 1.68 -10.33
N CYS A 32 -3.57 0.57 -11.04
CA CYS A 32 -2.47 -0.31 -11.39
C CYS A 32 -1.62 0.33 -12.50
N ALA A 33 -0.31 0.31 -12.35
CA ALA A 33 0.61 0.86 -13.36
C ALA A 33 0.69 -0.02 -14.61
N GLY A 34 0.51 -1.34 -14.46
CA GLY A 34 0.66 -2.32 -15.55
C GLY A 34 -0.60 -2.51 -16.40
N ASN A 35 -1.77 -2.38 -15.79
CA ASN A 35 -3.07 -2.44 -16.44
C ASN A 35 -3.84 -1.22 -15.98
N GLN A 36 -4.51 -0.47 -16.87
CA GLN A 36 -5.33 0.71 -16.54
C GLN A 36 -6.54 0.40 -15.62
N LEU A 37 -6.51 -0.70 -14.87
CA LEU A 37 -7.43 -1.11 -13.86
C LEU A 37 -7.38 -0.15 -12.66
N GLN A 38 -8.55 0.25 -12.23
CA GLN A 38 -8.77 1.01 -11.01
C GLN A 38 -9.42 0.09 -9.98
N LEU A 39 -8.82 0.01 -8.80
CA LEU A 39 -9.36 -0.71 -7.66
C LEU A 39 -9.96 0.30 -6.68
N HIS A 40 -11.27 0.21 -6.49
CA HIS A 40 -11.95 0.97 -5.45
C HIS A 40 -11.65 0.38 -4.07
N PRO A 41 -11.82 1.16 -2.98
CA PRO A 41 -11.58 0.68 -1.60
C PRO A 41 -12.38 -0.58 -1.23
N GLU A 42 -13.49 -0.84 -1.91
CA GLU A 42 -14.29 -2.06 -1.78
C GLU A 42 -13.74 -3.28 -2.56
N ASP A 43 -12.90 -3.05 -3.57
CA ASP A 43 -12.39 -4.06 -4.50
C ASP A 43 -11.03 -4.65 -4.09
N PHE A 44 -10.36 -4.04 -3.12
CA PHE A 44 -9.06 -4.47 -2.62
C PHE A 44 -9.05 -4.66 -1.10
N VAL A 45 -8.06 -5.39 -0.62
CA VAL A 45 -7.78 -5.56 0.80
C VAL A 45 -6.30 -5.35 1.05
N VAL A 46 -5.98 -4.64 2.13
CA VAL A 46 -4.61 -4.53 2.62
C VAL A 46 -4.30 -5.79 3.44
N ASP A 47 -3.42 -6.65 2.91
CA ASP A 47 -2.94 -7.82 3.64
C ASP A 47 -1.94 -7.43 4.73
N LYS A 48 -1.02 -6.51 4.40
CA LYS A 48 0.07 -6.04 5.28
C LYS A 48 0.47 -4.62 4.95
N HIS A 49 1.01 -3.91 5.93
CA HIS A 49 1.68 -2.62 5.73
C HIS A 49 3.03 -2.61 6.44
N TYR A 50 3.99 -1.89 5.87
CA TYR A 50 5.34 -1.73 6.39
C TYR A 50 5.68 -0.25 6.40
N ARG A 51 5.77 0.34 7.59
CA ARG A 51 6.20 1.73 7.76
C ARG A 51 7.72 1.77 7.83
N PHE A 52 8.30 2.68 7.09
CA PHE A 52 9.71 3.02 7.09
C PHE A 52 9.83 4.47 7.53
N GLU A 53 10.55 4.66 8.62
CA GLU A 53 10.95 5.98 9.10
C GLU A 53 12.31 6.26 8.45
N GLY A 54 12.40 7.28 7.60
CA GLY A 54 13.66 7.61 6.95
C GLY A 54 14.71 8.01 7.97
N ASP A 55 15.84 7.30 8.03
CA ASP A 55 16.97 7.61 8.93
C ASP A 55 17.54 9.03 8.73
N SER A 56 17.25 9.68 7.61
CA SER A 56 17.86 10.96 7.22
C SER A 56 16.93 12.17 7.27
N ASN A 57 15.61 11.98 7.23
CA ASN A 57 14.63 13.07 7.34
C ASN A 57 13.34 12.54 7.96
N PRO A 58 12.78 13.20 9.00
CA PRO A 58 11.47 12.87 9.54
C PRO A 58 10.32 13.09 8.53
N ASP A 59 10.57 13.78 7.42
CA ASP A 59 9.65 13.94 6.28
C ASP A 59 9.79 12.82 5.23
N ASP A 60 10.79 11.95 5.31
CA ASP A 60 11.01 10.82 4.38
C ASP A 60 10.39 9.54 4.94
N GLU A 61 9.14 9.64 5.38
CA GLU A 61 8.38 8.48 5.83
C GLU A 61 7.71 7.81 4.64
N ALA A 62 7.94 6.50 4.48
CA ALA A 62 7.31 5.71 3.43
C ALA A 62 6.56 4.54 4.04
N ILE A 63 5.36 4.27 3.54
CA ILE A 63 4.57 3.11 3.94
C ILE A 63 4.33 2.24 2.71
N VAL A 64 4.77 0.98 2.79
CA VAL A 64 4.53 -0.02 1.76
C VAL A 64 3.36 -0.89 2.17
N TYR A 65 2.26 -0.83 1.42
CA TYR A 65 1.08 -1.66 1.60
C TYR A 65 1.12 -2.83 0.61
N ALA A 66 0.96 -4.05 1.12
CA ALA A 66 0.72 -5.24 0.33
C ALA A 66 -0.79 -5.39 0.14
N ILE A 67 -1.23 -5.28 -1.11
CA ILE A 67 -2.65 -5.22 -1.47
C ILE A 67 -3.00 -6.42 -2.33
N SER A 68 -4.10 -7.07 -2.00
CA SER A 68 -4.69 -8.11 -2.83
C SER A 68 -6.13 -7.78 -3.19
N SER A 69 -6.55 -8.20 -4.38
CA SER A 69 -7.94 -8.10 -4.81
C SER A 69 -8.48 -9.49 -5.05
N ASP A 70 -9.47 -9.89 -4.26
CA ASP A 70 -10.14 -11.18 -4.45
C ASP A 70 -11.01 -11.17 -5.73
N LYS A 71 -11.56 -10.00 -6.09
CA LYS A 71 -12.39 -9.80 -7.28
C LYS A 71 -11.60 -10.00 -8.57
N TYR A 72 -10.42 -9.40 -8.67
CA TYR A 72 -9.55 -9.49 -9.84
C TYR A 72 -8.48 -10.58 -9.73
N LYS A 73 -8.45 -11.31 -8.60
CA LYS A 73 -7.46 -12.37 -8.28
C LYS A 73 -6.01 -11.92 -8.54
N MET A 74 -5.70 -10.68 -8.17
CA MET A 74 -4.39 -10.05 -8.38
C MET A 74 -3.82 -9.48 -7.10
N LYS A 75 -2.51 -9.27 -7.09
CA LYS A 75 -1.74 -8.83 -5.92
C LYS A 75 -0.69 -7.83 -6.35
N GLY A 76 -0.55 -6.77 -5.58
CA GLY A 76 0.40 -5.70 -5.86
C GLY A 76 0.80 -4.93 -4.63
N VAL A 77 1.77 -4.05 -4.83
CA VAL A 77 2.33 -3.21 -3.78
C VAL A 77 1.93 -1.77 -4.01
N LEU A 78 1.55 -1.07 -2.94
CA LEU A 78 1.33 0.37 -2.95
C LEU A 78 2.40 0.99 -2.07
N VAL A 79 3.14 1.97 -2.60
CA VAL A 79 4.10 2.75 -1.83
C VAL A 79 3.54 4.14 -1.64
N ASN A 80 3.28 4.52 -0.39
CA ASN A 80 2.80 5.84 -0.02
C ASN A 80 3.90 6.59 0.73
N GLY A 81 4.45 7.64 0.13
CA GLY A 81 5.37 8.56 0.80
C GLY A 81 4.58 9.67 1.50
N TYR A 82 4.79 9.87 2.79
CA TYR A 82 4.21 10.98 3.55
C TYR A 82 4.97 12.29 3.24
N GLY A 83 5.01 12.67 1.96
CA GLY A 83 5.61 13.92 1.51
C GLY A 83 4.54 14.99 1.28
N ILE A 84 4.92 16.27 1.41
CA ILE A 84 4.14 17.53 1.29
C ILE A 84 3.10 17.61 0.16
N SER A 85 3.11 16.67 -0.78
CA SER A 85 2.05 16.41 -1.75
C SER A 85 1.19 15.23 -1.29
N ALA A 86 0.52 15.35 -0.15
CA ALA A 86 -0.59 14.45 0.14
C ALA A 86 -1.71 14.84 -0.83
N ASP A 87 -1.76 14.19 -1.98
CA ASP A 87 -2.89 14.28 -2.91
C ASP A 87 -4.19 14.16 -2.10
N PRO A 88 -5.26 14.87 -2.47
CA PRO A 88 -6.53 14.81 -1.75
C PRO A 88 -7.14 13.41 -1.91
N VAL A 89 -6.75 12.50 -1.02
CA VAL A 89 -7.25 11.13 -0.97
C VAL A 89 -8.59 11.15 -0.24
N ALA A 90 -9.57 10.50 -0.84
CA ALA A 90 -10.91 10.37 -0.26
C ALA A 90 -10.86 9.68 1.10
N ASP A 91 -11.75 10.10 2.00
CA ASP A 91 -11.85 9.56 3.36
C ASP A 91 -12.06 8.03 3.36
N GLU A 92 -12.77 7.52 2.35
CA GLU A 92 -13.00 6.08 2.14
C GLU A 92 -11.71 5.32 1.81
N MET A 93 -10.82 5.93 1.01
CA MET A 93 -9.52 5.38 0.68
C MET A 93 -8.62 5.35 1.92
N ILE A 94 -8.60 6.43 2.70
CA ILE A 94 -7.87 6.49 3.97
C ILE A 94 -8.36 5.37 4.90
N LYS A 95 -9.68 5.18 5.03
CA LYS A 95 -10.27 4.10 5.84
C LYS A 95 -9.87 2.71 5.35
N ALA A 96 -9.95 2.47 4.04
CA ALA A 96 -9.58 1.17 3.46
C ALA A 96 -8.08 0.85 3.61
N LEU A 97 -7.22 1.87 3.58
CA LEU A 97 -5.78 1.72 3.80
C LEU A 97 -5.42 1.61 5.29
N ALA A 98 -6.13 2.33 6.15
CA ALA A 98 -5.92 2.33 7.59
C ALA A 98 -6.34 1.00 8.20
N GLU A 99 -7.51 0.46 7.83
CA GLU A 99 -8.09 -0.68 8.51
C GLU A 99 -9.04 -1.50 7.62
N LYS A 100 -8.85 -2.83 7.62
CA LYS A 100 -9.98 -3.68 8.00
C LYS A 100 -9.94 -3.78 9.52
N PRO A 101 -10.89 -3.16 10.26
CA PRO A 101 -10.98 -3.32 11.70
C PRO A 101 -11.34 -4.78 11.96
N GLY A 102 -10.31 -5.56 12.25
CA GLY A 102 -10.39 -6.96 12.59
C GLY A 102 -9.69 -7.22 13.90
N THR A 103 -9.94 -6.40 14.93
CA THR A 103 -10.20 -6.81 16.33
C THR A 103 -10.30 -5.60 17.26
N GLU A 104 -11.53 -5.34 17.69
CA GLU A 104 -11.92 -5.02 19.07
C GLU A 104 -11.08 -4.00 19.87
N GLN A 105 -11.66 -2.81 20.10
CA GLN A 105 -11.54 -2.18 21.41
C GLN A 105 -12.96 -1.89 21.92
N ILE A 106 -13.43 -2.83 22.75
CA ILE A 106 -14.55 -2.68 23.69
C ILE A 106 -14.25 -1.63 24.75
#